data_AF-A0A8H9GR75-F1
#
_entry.id   AF-A0A8H9GR75-F1
#
_cell.length_a   1.000
_cell.length_b   1.000
_cell.length_c   1.000
_cell.angle_alpha   90.00
_cell.angle_beta   90.00
_cell.angle_gamma   90.00
#
_symmetry.space_group_name_H-M   'P 1'
#
loop_
_entity.id
_entity.type
_entity.pdbx_description
1 polymer ?
#
loop_
_entity_poly.entity_id
_entity_poly.type
_entity_poly.pdbx_seq_one_letter_code
_entity_poly.pdbx_strand_id
1 'polypeptide(L)'
;MIAATLGALSVAAVAATTPPPALPAGWQARIASLLPLAGQSATLLERRPSISTLELEWQVASAGGDPDVLRQITLSAARGIAPTYDKRLNISQEDFKRYIVFQNTLASTGKTFRLNVTRDASRVTFGDGAYMNGVLKGVSIDLKTGEMRGPEGFTARPVAVPANDDPDRGLLVRSGFQWRMIGNNAQIGNGVRGTLNLLQLASGRVVLSYTRKSMIDRKVDDFDRELIVEYSR
;
A
#
# COMPACT_ATOMS: atom_id res chain seq x y z
N MET A 1 9.52 -52.79 -21.72
CA MET A 1 10.65 -52.53 -20.80
C MET A 1 11.88 -52.31 -21.66
N ILE A 2 12.61 -51.20 -21.71
CA ILE A 2 12.79 -50.02 -20.84
C ILE A 2 12.99 -48.79 -21.75
N ALA A 3 12.55 -47.64 -21.26
CA ALA A 3 12.41 -46.37 -21.96
C ALA A 3 13.76 -45.69 -22.28
N ALA A 4 13.80 -45.02 -23.44
CA ALA A 4 14.87 -44.12 -23.85
C ALA A 4 14.75 -42.79 -23.09
N THR A 5 15.79 -42.45 -22.35
CA THR A 5 16.08 -41.10 -21.86
C THR A 5 16.72 -40.28 -22.97
N LEU A 6 16.09 -39.19 -23.40
CA LEU A 6 16.76 -38.06 -24.03
C LEU A 6 16.15 -36.77 -23.49
N GLY A 7 16.98 -36.05 -22.74
CA GLY A 7 16.61 -34.83 -22.04
C GLY A 7 16.30 -33.69 -23.00
N ALA A 8 15.16 -33.06 -22.79
CA ALA A 8 14.89 -31.72 -23.29
C ALA A 8 15.47 -30.71 -22.30
N LEU A 9 16.63 -30.15 -22.63
CA LEU A 9 17.14 -28.91 -22.03
C LEU A 9 16.24 -27.75 -22.48
N SER A 10 15.16 -27.50 -21.75
CA SER A 10 14.40 -26.26 -21.92
C SER A 10 15.10 -25.14 -21.15
N VAL A 11 15.66 -24.23 -21.95
CA VAL A 11 16.29 -22.96 -21.59
C VAL A 11 15.45 -22.24 -20.53
N ALA A 12 16.01 -22.10 -19.33
CA ALA A 12 15.50 -21.15 -18.36
C ALA A 12 15.60 -19.76 -18.96
N ALA A 13 14.47 -19.19 -19.36
CA ALA A 13 14.38 -17.78 -19.68
C ALA A 13 14.77 -17.01 -18.41
N VAL A 14 15.99 -16.50 -18.39
CA VAL A 14 16.43 -15.50 -17.43
C VAL A 14 15.50 -14.31 -17.64
N ALA A 15 14.53 -14.15 -16.74
CA ALA A 15 13.73 -12.94 -16.68
C ALA A 15 14.71 -11.78 -16.58
N ALA A 16 14.81 -10.98 -17.64
CA ALA A 16 15.56 -9.75 -17.65
C ALA A 16 14.97 -8.86 -16.57
N THR A 17 15.58 -8.86 -15.38
CA THR A 17 15.31 -7.87 -14.34
C THR A 17 15.86 -6.56 -14.87
N THR A 18 15.02 -5.77 -15.53
CA THR A 18 15.30 -4.35 -15.71
C THR A 18 15.72 -3.79 -14.36
N PRO A 19 16.92 -3.21 -14.23
CA PRO A 19 17.34 -2.63 -12.96
C PRO A 19 16.28 -1.61 -12.54
N PRO A 20 15.88 -1.62 -11.26
CA PRO A 20 14.91 -0.65 -10.77
C PRO A 20 15.40 0.76 -11.10
N PRO A 21 14.51 1.67 -11.52
CA PRO A 21 14.91 3.02 -11.90
C PRO A 21 15.72 3.66 -10.78
N ALA A 22 16.82 4.32 -11.16
CA ALA A 22 17.69 4.98 -10.20
C ALA A 22 16.88 5.98 -9.35
N LEU A 23 17.19 6.02 -8.05
CA LEU A 23 16.52 6.95 -7.15
C LEU A 23 16.80 8.41 -7.57
N PRO A 24 15.82 9.31 -7.44
CA PRO A 24 15.98 10.71 -7.84
C PRO A 24 17.07 11.40 -7.03
N ALA A 25 17.72 12.43 -7.59
CA ALA A 25 18.71 13.21 -6.86
C ALA A 25 18.13 13.77 -5.54
N GLY A 26 18.94 13.72 -4.47
CA GLY A 26 18.52 14.16 -3.14
C GLY A 26 17.52 13.24 -2.43
N TRP A 27 17.34 12.01 -2.90
CA TRP A 27 16.42 11.04 -2.28
C TRP A 27 16.71 10.79 -0.80
N GLN A 28 17.97 10.82 -0.36
CA GLN A 28 18.36 10.58 1.03
C GLN A 28 17.66 11.57 1.97
N ALA A 29 17.78 12.87 1.65
CA ALA A 29 17.16 13.93 2.42
C ALA A 29 15.64 13.81 2.41
N ARG A 30 15.04 13.37 1.29
CA ARG A 30 13.59 13.16 1.17
C ARG A 30 13.10 11.96 1.99
N ILE A 31 13.77 10.81 1.96
CA ILE A 31 13.43 9.68 2.83
C ILE A 31 13.57 10.10 4.29
N ALA A 32 14.67 10.76 4.63
CA ALA A 32 14.89 11.24 5.99
C ALA A 32 13.81 12.24 6.43
N SER A 33 13.33 13.12 5.55
CA SER A 33 12.27 14.09 5.87
C SER A 33 10.87 13.49 5.89
N LEU A 34 10.62 12.38 5.20
CA LEU A 34 9.31 11.73 5.22
C LEU A 34 9.16 10.75 6.39
N LEU A 35 10.22 10.03 6.77
CA LEU A 35 10.16 9.06 7.87
C LEU A 35 9.72 9.72 9.18
N PRO A 36 9.00 9.02 10.08
CA PRO A 36 8.52 9.63 11.31
C PRO A 36 9.66 10.07 12.23
N LEU A 37 9.38 11.07 13.07
CA LEU A 37 10.22 11.46 14.20
C LEU A 37 9.92 10.58 15.42
N ALA A 38 10.81 10.59 16.41
CA ALA A 38 10.56 9.90 17.68
C ALA A 38 9.32 10.48 18.37
N GLY A 39 8.37 9.63 18.73
CA GLY A 39 7.11 10.05 19.36
C GLY A 39 6.11 10.75 18.43
N GLN A 40 6.32 10.69 17.11
CA GLN A 40 5.43 11.26 16.10
C GLN A 40 3.98 10.82 16.34
N SER A 41 3.06 11.79 16.47
CA SER A 41 1.63 11.50 16.51
C SER A 41 1.14 11.13 15.11
N ALA A 42 0.37 10.05 15.01
CA ALA A 42 -0.19 9.57 13.78
C ALA A 42 -1.64 9.13 13.95
N THR A 43 -2.41 9.27 12.88
CA THR A 43 -3.79 8.82 12.78
C THR A 43 -3.82 7.47 12.08
N LEU A 44 -4.50 6.50 12.69
CA LEU A 44 -4.71 5.18 12.08
C LEU A 44 -5.72 5.30 10.94
N LEU A 45 -5.30 4.82 9.77
CA LEU A 45 -6.15 4.72 8.59
C LEU A 45 -6.48 3.25 8.32
N GLU A 46 -7.56 3.03 7.58
CA GLU A 46 -7.94 1.73 7.06
C GLU A 46 -8.31 1.84 5.58
N ARG A 47 -8.16 0.72 4.85
CA ARG A 47 -8.68 0.63 3.49
C ARG A 47 -10.17 0.41 3.54
N ARG A 48 -10.93 1.29 2.89
CA ARG A 48 -12.36 1.10 2.66
C ARG A 48 -12.63 0.96 1.17
N PRO A 49 -13.54 0.06 0.78
CA PRO A 49 -14.07 0.08 -0.57
C PRO A 49 -14.84 1.40 -0.77
N SER A 50 -14.59 2.05 -1.89
CA SER A 50 -15.32 3.21 -2.38
C SER A 50 -15.58 3.02 -3.87
N ILE A 51 -16.67 3.57 -4.38
CA ILE A 51 -16.95 3.56 -5.81
C ILE A 51 -16.51 4.91 -6.37
N SER A 52 -15.75 4.91 -7.48
CA SER A 52 -15.63 6.12 -8.29
C SER A 52 -16.89 6.26 -9.14
N THR A 53 -17.62 7.35 -8.95
CA THR A 53 -18.90 7.62 -9.62
C THR A 53 -18.85 8.77 -10.60
N LEU A 54 -17.71 9.40 -10.90
CA LEU A 54 -17.70 10.62 -11.74
C LEU A 54 -18.22 10.38 -13.17
N GLU A 55 -17.74 9.32 -13.85
CA GLU A 55 -18.29 8.94 -15.17
C GLU A 55 -19.77 8.53 -15.08
N LEU A 56 -20.14 7.88 -13.98
CA LEU A 56 -21.52 7.51 -13.69
C LEU A 56 -22.41 8.74 -13.44
N GLU A 57 -21.91 9.75 -12.73
CA GLU A 57 -22.55 11.04 -12.45
C GLU A 57 -22.77 11.81 -13.74
N TRP A 58 -21.75 11.84 -14.62
CA TRP A 58 -21.86 12.46 -15.93
C TRP A 58 -22.90 11.76 -16.82
N GLN A 59 -22.89 10.43 -16.84
CA GLN A 59 -23.87 9.66 -17.62
C GLN A 59 -25.29 9.81 -17.07
N VAL A 60 -25.49 9.71 -15.76
CA VAL A 60 -26.79 9.92 -15.09
C VAL A 60 -27.29 11.35 -15.32
N ALA A 61 -26.44 12.36 -15.19
CA ALA A 61 -26.80 13.74 -15.49
C ALA A 61 -27.15 13.95 -16.97
N SER A 62 -26.39 13.36 -17.90
CA SER A 62 -26.67 13.44 -19.34
C SER A 62 -27.95 12.72 -19.74
N ALA A 63 -28.30 11.65 -19.04
CA ALA A 63 -29.52 10.89 -19.24
C ALA A 63 -30.72 11.52 -18.51
N GLY A 64 -30.53 12.55 -17.69
CA GLY A 64 -31.60 13.16 -16.88
C GLY A 64 -32.09 12.27 -15.73
N GLY A 65 -31.23 11.38 -15.22
CA GLY A 65 -31.51 10.54 -14.06
C GLY A 65 -31.41 11.28 -12.73
N ASP A 66 -31.85 10.61 -11.66
CA ASP A 66 -31.94 11.17 -10.31
C ASP A 66 -30.56 11.19 -9.60
N PRO A 67 -29.99 12.38 -9.31
CA PRO A 67 -28.70 12.50 -8.64
C PRO A 67 -28.76 12.11 -7.14
N ASP A 68 -29.93 12.18 -6.50
CA ASP A 68 -30.07 11.79 -5.10
C ASP A 68 -29.96 10.28 -4.91
N VAL A 69 -30.49 9.51 -5.87
CA VAL A 69 -30.37 8.06 -5.92
C VAL A 69 -28.91 7.64 -6.10
N LEU A 70 -28.19 8.31 -7.00
CA LEU A 70 -26.76 8.05 -7.22
C LEU A 70 -25.94 8.30 -5.95
N ARG A 71 -26.19 9.43 -5.27
CA ARG A 71 -25.55 9.75 -3.98
C ARG A 71 -25.83 8.70 -2.91
N GLN A 72 -27.06 8.18 -2.81
CA GLN A 72 -27.39 7.10 -1.87
C GLN A 72 -26.64 5.80 -2.17
N ILE A 73 -26.47 5.46 -3.45
CA ILE A 73 -25.70 4.30 -3.90
C ILE A 73 -24.22 4.46 -3.53
N THR A 74 -23.63 5.63 -3.80
CA THR A 74 -22.23 5.93 -3.43
C THR A 74 -22.01 5.85 -1.92
N LEU A 75 -22.92 6.41 -1.12
CA LEU A 75 -22.85 6.37 0.34
C LEU A 75 -23.02 4.95 0.91
N SER A 76 -23.89 4.14 0.31
CA SER A 76 -24.10 2.74 0.72
C SER A 76 -22.87 1.89 0.38
N ALA A 77 -22.29 2.12 -0.79
CA ALA A 77 -21.07 1.44 -1.19
C ALA A 77 -19.84 1.80 -0.37
N ALA A 78 -19.72 3.06 0.07
CA ALA A 78 -18.69 3.48 1.01
C ALA A 78 -18.80 2.77 2.38
N ARG A 79 -19.95 2.16 2.69
CA ARG A 79 -20.18 1.31 3.88
C ARG A 79 -19.98 -0.19 3.59
N GLY A 80 -19.52 -0.55 2.40
CA GLY A 80 -19.30 -1.93 1.98
C GLY A 80 -20.55 -2.67 1.49
N ILE A 81 -21.67 -1.96 1.26
CA ILE A 81 -22.88 -2.55 0.68
C ILE A 81 -22.74 -2.58 -0.84
N ALA A 82 -23.01 -3.73 -1.47
CA ALA A 82 -22.96 -3.83 -2.92
C ALA A 82 -23.93 -2.81 -3.57
N PRO A 83 -23.45 -1.90 -4.43
CA PRO A 83 -24.29 -0.97 -5.16
C PRO A 83 -25.31 -1.73 -6.00
N THR A 84 -26.58 -1.42 -5.78
CA THR A 84 -27.69 -2.05 -6.51
C THR A 84 -28.19 -1.07 -7.57
N TYR A 85 -28.44 -1.58 -8.77
CA TYR A 85 -28.96 -0.77 -9.88
C TYR A 85 -30.36 -0.25 -9.55
N ASP A 86 -30.58 1.05 -9.78
CA ASP A 86 -31.88 1.70 -9.65
C ASP A 86 -32.28 2.32 -10.99
N LYS A 87 -33.49 2.01 -11.46
CA LYS A 87 -34.03 2.50 -12.73
C LYS A 87 -34.18 4.02 -12.77
N ARG A 88 -34.25 4.68 -11.61
CA ARG A 88 -34.32 6.15 -11.49
C ARG A 88 -33.04 6.85 -11.93
N LEU A 89 -31.93 6.12 -12.08
CA LEU A 89 -30.68 6.64 -12.64
C LEU A 89 -30.77 6.89 -14.16
N ASN A 90 -31.83 6.41 -14.82
CA ASN A 90 -32.09 6.56 -16.26
C ASN A 90 -30.94 6.12 -17.20
N ILE A 91 -30.10 5.20 -16.74
CA ILE A 91 -29.01 4.57 -17.52
C ILE A 91 -29.25 3.07 -17.58
N SER A 92 -28.59 2.35 -18.49
CA SER A 92 -28.73 0.89 -18.56
C SER A 92 -28.08 0.20 -17.36
N GLN A 93 -28.55 -1.01 -17.02
CA GLN A 93 -27.94 -1.82 -15.96
C GLN A 93 -26.50 -2.23 -16.33
N GLU A 94 -26.24 -2.49 -17.61
CA GLU A 94 -24.91 -2.74 -18.15
C GLU A 94 -23.98 -1.54 -17.97
N ASP A 95 -24.43 -0.33 -18.28
CA ASP A 95 -23.64 0.89 -18.08
C ASP A 95 -23.38 1.13 -16.60
N PHE A 96 -24.40 1.00 -15.75
CA PHE A 96 -24.25 1.09 -14.30
C PHE A 96 -23.16 0.13 -13.78
N LYS A 97 -23.18 -1.14 -14.20
CA LYS A 97 -22.15 -2.12 -13.80
C LYS A 97 -20.77 -1.80 -14.36
N ARG A 98 -20.70 -1.23 -15.55
CA ARG A 98 -19.43 -0.87 -16.22
C ARG A 98 -18.72 0.28 -15.52
N TYR A 99 -19.49 1.26 -15.04
CA TYR A 99 -18.95 2.47 -14.41
C TYR A 99 -18.75 2.33 -12.89
N ILE A 100 -19.29 1.28 -12.26
CA ILE A 100 -18.96 0.96 -10.87
C ILE A 100 -17.55 0.36 -10.81
N VAL A 101 -16.58 1.22 -10.55
CA VAL A 101 -15.21 0.81 -10.23
C VAL A 101 -15.04 0.85 -8.73
N PHE A 102 -14.93 -0.33 -8.10
CA PHE A 102 -14.53 -0.43 -6.71
C PHE A 102 -13.05 -0.06 -6.57
N GLN A 103 -12.79 1.02 -5.87
CA GLN A 103 -11.47 1.48 -5.50
C GLN A 103 -11.30 1.34 -3.98
N ASN A 104 -10.12 0.96 -3.53
CA ASN A 104 -9.82 1.00 -2.09
C ASN A 104 -9.28 2.40 -1.75
N THR A 105 -10.09 3.21 -1.07
CA THR A 105 -9.66 4.50 -0.53
C THR A 105 -9.18 4.34 0.91
N LEU A 106 -8.38 5.31 1.36
CA LEU A 106 -7.97 5.37 2.76
C LEU A 106 -8.96 6.22 3.54
N ALA A 107 -9.50 5.65 4.62
CA ALA A 107 -10.39 6.35 5.54
C ALA A 107 -9.76 6.43 6.93
N SER A 108 -9.97 7.54 7.62
CA SER A 108 -9.57 7.66 9.02
C SER A 108 -10.45 6.79 9.91
N THR A 109 -9.82 6.06 10.83
CA THR A 109 -10.52 5.33 11.89
C THR A 109 -10.90 6.23 13.07
N GLY A 110 -10.47 7.50 13.07
CA GLY A 110 -10.59 8.43 14.20
C GLY A 110 -9.61 8.16 15.35
N LYS A 111 -8.84 7.06 15.30
CA LYS A 111 -7.87 6.69 16.33
C LYS A 111 -6.54 7.39 16.07
N THR A 112 -5.99 8.03 17.11
CA THR A 112 -4.67 8.67 17.08
C THR A 112 -3.75 8.05 18.13
N PHE A 113 -2.48 7.88 17.79
CA PHE A 113 -1.48 7.32 18.70
C PHE A 113 -0.07 7.81 18.35
N ARG A 114 0.88 7.61 19.26
CA ARG A 114 2.29 7.92 19.00
C ARG A 114 2.99 6.71 18.39
N LEU A 115 3.64 6.91 17.26
CA LEU A 115 4.48 5.89 16.63
C LEU A 115 5.70 5.62 17.52
N ASN A 116 5.91 4.34 17.85
CA ASN A 116 7.12 3.94 18.55
C ASN A 116 8.29 3.85 17.56
N VAL A 117 9.09 4.90 17.52
CA VAL A 117 10.20 5.05 16.58
C VAL A 117 11.41 5.56 17.33
N THR A 118 12.53 4.87 17.15
CA THR A 118 13.84 5.35 17.57
C THR A 118 14.58 5.87 16.35
N ARG A 119 15.16 7.06 16.45
CA ARG A 119 15.86 7.71 15.35
C ARG A 119 17.22 8.19 15.81
N ASP A 120 18.25 7.75 15.11
CA ASP A 120 19.61 8.26 15.24
C ASP A 120 20.06 8.95 13.93
N ALA A 121 21.33 9.38 13.88
CA ALA A 121 21.88 10.10 12.73
C ALA A 121 21.94 9.26 11.43
N SER A 122 21.90 7.94 11.54
CA SER A 122 22.12 6.99 10.46
C SER A 122 20.96 6.05 10.20
N ARG A 123 20.01 5.91 11.14
CA ARG A 123 18.97 4.89 11.08
C ARG A 123 17.68 5.33 11.77
N VAL A 124 16.57 4.87 11.22
CA VAL A 124 15.25 4.87 11.86
C VAL A 124 14.87 3.42 12.16
N THR A 125 14.48 3.13 13.40
CA THR A 125 14.05 1.79 13.84
C THR A 125 12.65 1.87 14.42
N PHE A 126 11.78 0.98 13.97
CA PHE A 126 10.39 0.90 14.42
C PHE A 126 10.26 -0.11 15.56
N GLY A 127 9.67 0.35 16.65
CA GLY A 127 9.23 -0.48 17.76
C GLY A 127 7.82 -1.00 17.56
N ASP A 128 7.23 -1.47 18.65
CA ASP A 128 5.81 -1.82 18.73
C ASP A 128 5.09 -0.88 19.70
N GLY A 129 3.78 -0.73 19.52
CA GLY A 129 2.99 0.22 20.29
C GLY A 129 1.50 0.03 20.08
N ALA A 130 0.72 0.91 20.70
CA ALA A 130 -0.74 0.88 20.56
C ALA A 130 -1.15 0.92 19.09
N TYR A 131 -2.08 0.03 18.71
CA TYR A 131 -2.62 -0.10 17.34
C TYR A 131 -1.62 -0.49 16.23
N MET A 132 -0.33 -0.69 16.55
CA MET A 132 0.69 -1.11 15.58
C MET A 132 0.69 -2.63 15.34
N ASN A 133 0.11 -3.41 16.25
CA ASN A 133 -0.03 -4.87 16.18
C ASN A 133 1.26 -5.59 15.77
N GLY A 134 2.43 -5.11 16.18
CA GLY A 134 3.73 -5.70 15.85
C GLY A 134 4.16 -5.61 14.39
N VAL A 135 3.39 -5.00 13.47
CA VAL A 135 3.62 -5.06 12.01
C VAL A 135 4.98 -4.46 11.64
N LEU A 136 5.28 -3.28 12.18
CA LEU A 136 6.56 -2.59 11.95
C LEU A 136 7.65 -3.01 12.95
N LYS A 137 7.37 -3.87 13.93
CA LYS A 137 8.32 -4.18 15.01
C LYS A 137 9.61 -4.77 14.44
N GLY A 138 10.73 -4.12 14.75
CA GLY A 138 12.06 -4.56 14.33
C GLY A 138 12.43 -4.18 12.89
N VAL A 139 11.54 -3.48 12.16
CA VAL A 139 11.89 -2.89 10.87
C VAL A 139 12.83 -1.71 11.11
N SER A 140 13.87 -1.60 10.30
CA SER A 140 14.79 -0.46 10.33
C SER A 140 15.13 0.02 8.93
N ILE A 141 15.39 1.32 8.79
CA ILE A 141 15.81 1.94 7.52
C ILE A 141 17.10 2.72 7.76
N ASP A 142 18.13 2.38 7.01
CA ASP A 142 19.38 3.13 6.97
C ASP A 142 19.19 4.42 6.16
N LEU A 143 19.52 5.57 6.75
CA LEU A 143 19.31 6.89 6.14
C LEU A 143 20.38 7.26 5.11
N LYS A 144 21.53 6.56 5.10
CA LYS A 144 22.60 6.77 4.12
C LYS A 144 22.32 5.98 2.85
N THR A 145 21.89 4.73 2.99
CA THR A 145 21.66 3.81 1.86
C THR A 145 20.20 3.67 1.46
N GLY A 146 19.27 4.13 2.32
CA GLY A 146 17.84 3.94 2.15
C GLY A 146 17.42 2.48 2.35
N GLU A 147 18.34 1.57 2.67
CA GLU A 147 18.05 0.14 2.77
C GLU A 147 17.17 -0.14 3.99
N MET A 148 16.06 -0.83 3.76
CA MET A 148 15.18 -1.35 4.79
C MET A 148 15.64 -2.75 5.19
N ARG A 149 15.71 -3.02 6.49
CA ARG A 149 15.98 -4.35 7.08
C ARG A 149 14.79 -4.79 7.92
N GLY A 150 14.33 -6.02 7.68
CA GLY A 150 13.29 -6.66 8.49
C GLY A 150 13.89 -7.53 9.60
N PRO A 151 13.14 -7.84 10.66
CA PRO A 151 13.60 -8.72 11.74
C PRO A 151 13.80 -10.17 11.29
N GLU A 152 13.30 -10.56 10.11
CA GLU A 152 13.53 -11.87 9.51
C GLU A 152 14.96 -12.04 8.96
N GLY A 153 15.74 -10.96 8.89
CA GLY A 153 17.12 -10.95 8.39
C GLY A 153 17.26 -10.58 6.90
N PHE A 154 16.16 -10.21 6.23
CA PHE A 154 16.18 -9.76 4.83
C PHE A 154 16.28 -8.24 4.71
N THR A 155 16.76 -7.77 3.56
CA THR A 155 16.85 -6.35 3.24
C THR A 155 16.14 -6.02 1.92
N ALA A 156 15.75 -4.76 1.76
CA ALA A 156 15.13 -4.24 0.56
C ALA A 156 15.62 -2.81 0.29
N ARG A 157 15.79 -2.46 -0.98
CA ARG A 157 16.15 -1.09 -1.39
C ARG A 157 14.88 -0.30 -1.76
N PRO A 158 14.90 1.04 -1.59
CA PRO A 158 13.77 1.85 -1.99
C PRO A 158 13.68 1.95 -3.51
N VAL A 159 12.45 2.08 -3.99
CA VAL A 159 12.12 2.51 -5.35
C VAL A 159 11.25 3.76 -5.24
N ALA A 160 11.49 4.74 -6.11
CA ALA A 160 10.66 5.95 -6.14
C ALA A 160 9.24 5.61 -6.61
N VAL A 161 8.25 6.16 -5.92
CA VAL A 161 6.84 6.10 -6.34
C VAL A 161 6.56 7.37 -7.17
N PRO A 162 6.08 7.23 -8.42
CA PRO A 162 5.76 8.39 -9.25
C PRO A 162 4.62 9.19 -8.64
N ALA A 163 4.57 10.49 -8.96
CA ALA A 163 3.44 11.33 -8.59
C ALA A 163 2.14 10.80 -9.23
N ASN A 164 1.04 11.00 -8.52
CA ASN A 164 -0.31 10.79 -9.01
C ASN A 164 -1.11 12.05 -8.75
N ASP A 165 -1.37 12.81 -9.80
CA ASP A 165 -2.19 14.03 -9.76
C ASP A 165 -3.63 13.76 -10.22
N ASP A 166 -3.93 12.51 -10.56
CA ASP A 166 -5.23 12.06 -11.01
C ASP A 166 -6.03 11.50 -9.80
N PRO A 167 -7.09 12.21 -9.35
CA PRO A 167 -7.90 11.78 -8.22
C PRO A 167 -8.69 10.50 -8.52
N ASP A 168 -8.92 10.16 -9.79
CA ASP A 168 -9.68 8.98 -10.21
C ASP A 168 -8.82 7.71 -10.20
N ARG A 169 -7.50 7.87 -10.21
CA ARG A 169 -6.52 6.78 -10.08
C ARG A 169 -6.14 6.47 -8.63
N GLY A 170 -6.79 7.14 -7.66
CA GLY A 170 -6.63 6.90 -6.23
C GLY A 170 -6.00 8.09 -5.51
N LEU A 171 -5.11 7.80 -4.54
CA LEU A 171 -4.52 8.84 -3.70
C LEU A 171 -3.72 9.86 -4.52
N LEU A 172 -3.94 11.14 -4.25
CA LEU A 172 -3.14 12.23 -4.80
C LEU A 172 -1.75 12.24 -4.15
N VAL A 173 -0.78 11.64 -4.83
CA VAL A 173 0.59 11.44 -4.34
C VAL A 173 1.50 12.45 -5.01
N ARG A 174 2.18 13.28 -4.22
CA ARG A 174 3.18 14.21 -4.75
C ARG A 174 4.51 13.51 -5.02
N SER A 175 4.92 12.64 -4.11
CA SER A 175 6.13 11.81 -4.23
C SER A 175 6.12 10.71 -3.19
N GLY A 176 6.97 9.69 -3.33
CA GLY A 176 7.13 8.69 -2.29
C GLY A 176 8.21 7.67 -2.59
N PHE A 177 8.33 6.72 -1.67
CA PHE A 177 9.26 5.60 -1.75
C PHE A 177 8.57 4.31 -1.34
N GLN A 178 8.89 3.23 -2.04
CA GLN A 178 8.41 1.90 -1.75
C GLN A 178 9.57 0.94 -1.52
N TRP A 179 9.45 0.09 -0.51
CA TRP A 179 10.33 -1.04 -0.28
C TRP A 179 9.53 -2.32 -0.42
N ARG A 180 10.01 -3.21 -1.28
CA ARG A 180 9.44 -4.53 -1.46
C ARG A 180 10.41 -5.56 -0.91
N MET A 181 10.03 -6.22 0.18
CA MET A 181 10.84 -7.24 0.85
C MET A 181 10.25 -8.61 0.54
N ILE A 182 11.03 -9.43 -0.16
CA ILE A 182 10.69 -10.82 -0.45
C ILE A 182 11.91 -11.65 -0.12
N GLY A 183 11.75 -12.60 0.79
CA GLY A 183 12.83 -13.47 1.22
C GLY A 183 12.28 -14.78 1.73
N ASN A 184 12.99 -15.87 1.47
CA ASN A 184 12.69 -17.18 2.02
C ASN A 184 14.00 -17.93 2.24
N ASN A 185 14.20 -18.42 3.46
CA ASN A 185 15.32 -19.27 3.83
C ASN A 185 14.79 -20.45 4.64
N ALA A 186 14.65 -21.59 3.96
CA ALA A 186 14.13 -22.82 4.55
C ALA A 186 15.07 -23.46 5.60
N GLN A 187 16.37 -23.17 5.56
CA GLN A 187 17.34 -23.75 6.50
C GLN A 187 17.11 -23.23 7.92
N ILE A 188 17.01 -21.91 8.06
CA ILE A 188 16.73 -21.24 9.33
C ILE A 188 15.23 -21.08 9.60
N GLY A 189 14.37 -21.37 8.62
CA GLY A 189 12.91 -21.29 8.77
C GLY A 189 12.39 -19.85 8.79
N ASN A 190 13.07 -18.93 8.11
CA ASN A 190 12.66 -17.53 8.02
C ASN A 190 12.12 -17.22 6.64
N GLY A 191 11.06 -16.43 6.58
CA GLY A 191 10.47 -15.97 5.34
C GLY A 191 9.76 -14.64 5.54
N VAL A 192 9.75 -13.81 4.51
CA VAL A 192 9.05 -12.53 4.54
C VAL A 192 8.50 -12.20 3.16
N ARG A 193 7.29 -11.67 3.16
CA ARG A 193 6.71 -10.96 2.03
C ARG A 193 6.06 -9.71 2.58
N GLY A 194 6.56 -8.54 2.21
CA GLY A 194 5.99 -7.29 2.63
C GLY A 194 6.31 -6.12 1.73
N THR A 195 5.45 -5.12 1.78
CA THR A 195 5.60 -3.88 1.01
C THR A 195 5.38 -2.69 1.91
N LEU A 196 6.41 -1.87 2.10
CA LEU A 196 6.33 -0.60 2.83
C LEU A 196 6.23 0.53 1.82
N ASN A 197 5.23 1.40 1.99
CA ASN A 197 5.11 2.65 1.25
C ASN A 197 5.24 3.84 2.19
N LEU A 198 6.01 4.82 1.76
CA LEU A 198 6.17 6.12 2.41
C LEU A 198 5.83 7.19 1.38
N LEU A 199 4.64 7.74 1.48
CA LEU A 199 4.07 8.63 0.47
C LEU A 199 3.86 10.02 1.06
N GLN A 200 4.25 11.05 0.32
CA GLN A 200 3.82 12.42 0.56
C GLN A 200 2.60 12.70 -0.30
N LEU A 201 1.50 13.06 0.33
CA LEU A 201 0.28 13.46 -0.36
C LEU A 201 0.38 14.90 -0.87
N ALA A 202 -0.46 15.26 -1.84
CA ALA A 202 -0.59 16.63 -2.32
C ALA A 202 -0.96 17.62 -1.20
N SER A 203 -1.68 17.15 -0.17
CA SER A 203 -2.02 17.92 1.05
C SER A 203 -0.82 18.24 1.96
N GLY A 204 0.36 17.69 1.67
CA GLY A 204 1.56 17.80 2.50
C GLY A 204 1.64 16.77 3.64
N ARG A 205 0.56 16.02 3.90
CA ARG A 205 0.55 14.91 4.86
C ARG A 205 1.40 13.74 4.35
N VAL A 206 1.90 12.94 5.27
CA VAL A 206 2.67 11.73 4.99
C VAL A 206 1.85 10.50 5.35
N VAL A 207 1.75 9.56 4.42
CA VAL A 207 1.16 8.24 4.62
C VAL A 207 2.27 7.20 4.70
N LEU A 208 2.30 6.43 5.78
CA LEU A 208 3.13 5.24 5.95
C LEU A 208 2.21 4.02 5.97
N SER A 209 2.37 3.12 5.00
CA SER A 209 1.65 1.84 4.96
C SER A 209 2.62 0.69 4.95
N TYR A 210 2.37 -0.37 5.71
CA TYR A 210 3.15 -1.59 5.63
C TYR A 210 2.25 -2.82 5.70
N THR A 211 2.36 -3.69 4.69
CA THR A 211 1.82 -5.04 4.73
C THR A 211 2.95 -6.01 4.94
N ARG A 212 2.77 -6.97 5.85
CA ARG A 212 3.80 -7.95 6.18
C ARG A 212 3.20 -9.30 6.49
N LYS A 213 3.69 -10.31 5.77
CA LYS A 213 3.55 -11.72 6.09
C LYS A 213 4.93 -12.25 6.43
N SER A 214 5.08 -12.81 7.61
CA SER A 214 6.38 -13.25 8.12
C SER A 214 6.34 -14.67 8.63
N MET A 215 7.48 -15.34 8.52
CA MET A 215 7.79 -16.59 9.19
C MET A 215 9.14 -16.41 9.87
N ILE A 216 9.24 -16.70 11.16
CA ILE A 216 10.49 -16.67 11.93
C ILE A 216 10.56 -17.97 12.71
N ASP A 217 11.71 -18.66 12.63
CA ASP A 217 11.92 -19.95 13.31
C ASP A 217 10.80 -20.98 13.00
N ARG A 218 10.38 -21.05 11.73
CA ARG A 218 9.28 -21.90 11.23
C ARG A 218 7.89 -21.56 11.80
N LYS A 219 7.75 -20.48 12.56
CA LYS A 219 6.45 -19.99 13.05
C LYS A 219 5.92 -18.95 12.08
N VAL A 220 4.79 -19.25 11.46
CA VAL A 220 4.07 -18.32 10.61
C VAL A 220 3.38 -17.30 11.50
N ASP A 221 3.50 -16.03 11.15
CA ASP A 221 2.59 -15.02 11.65
C ASP A 221 1.29 -15.15 10.83
N ASP A 222 0.27 -15.76 11.44
CA ASP A 222 -0.92 -16.30 10.75
C ASP A 222 -1.82 -15.25 10.10
N PHE A 223 -1.50 -13.96 10.19
CA PHE A 223 -2.31 -12.88 9.64
C PHE A 223 -1.52 -12.03 8.66
N ASP A 224 -2.10 -11.74 7.49
CA ASP A 224 -1.64 -10.64 6.63
C ASP A 224 -1.89 -9.33 7.40
N ARG A 225 -0.91 -8.90 8.19
CA ARG A 225 -1.05 -7.71 9.02
C ARG A 225 -0.79 -6.48 8.17
N GLU A 226 -1.69 -5.50 8.26
CA GLU A 226 -1.54 -4.19 7.65
C GLU A 226 -1.54 -3.11 8.73
N LEU A 227 -0.65 -2.14 8.56
CA LEU A 227 -0.70 -0.88 9.29
C LEU A 227 -0.68 0.24 8.28
N ILE A 228 -1.66 1.14 8.34
CA ILE A 228 -1.68 2.37 7.56
C ILE A 228 -1.84 3.53 8.53
N VAL A 229 -0.91 4.49 8.47
CA VAL A 229 -0.95 5.67 9.32
C VAL A 229 -0.70 6.92 8.50
N GLU A 230 -1.31 8.01 8.95
CA GLU A 230 -1.08 9.34 8.42
C GLU A 230 -0.54 10.26 9.50
N TYR A 231 0.42 11.10 9.16
CA TYR A 231 0.95 12.13 10.06
C TYR A 231 1.40 13.36 9.28
N SER A 232 1.49 14.47 10.00
CA SER A 232 2.09 15.71 9.51
C SER A 232 3.56 15.77 9.90
N ARG A 233 4.34 16.45 9.07
CA ARG A 233 5.74 16.76 9.35
C ARG A 233 5.92 18.17 9.88
#